data_AF-A0A8T6CC43-F1
#
_entry.id   AF-A0A8T6CC43-F1
#
_cell.length_a   1.000
_cell.length_b   1.000
_cell.length_c   1.000
_cell.angle_alpha   90.00
_cell.angle_beta   90.00
_cell.angle_gamma   90.00
#
_symmetry.space_group_name_H-M   'P 1'
#
loop_
_entity.id
_entity.type
_entity.pdbx_description
1 polymer ?
#
loop_
_entity_poly.entity_id
_entity_poly.type
_entity_poly.pdbx_seq_one_letter_code
_entity_poly.pdbx_strand_id
1 'polypeptide(L)'
;MSSLPKRAAPAMLLAVCLAVVAGPVGAQLSDDGEFLDGIAAVVNDGVVLTSELDQELAGVRASIRAQGLRSPPSAELEKQVLERLVLREIQLQRASRLGIEISDEQVNRALGFVA
;
A
#
# COMPACT_ATOMS: atom_id res chain seq x y z
N MET A 1 18.52 18.87 47.27
CA MET A 1 17.83 20.08 47.74
C MET A 1 18.88 21.16 47.99
N SER A 2 18.99 22.14 47.07
CA SER A 2 19.65 23.46 47.17
C SER A 2 20.14 23.93 45.77
N SER A 3 19.30 24.01 44.73
CA SER A 3 18.53 25.19 44.31
C SER A 3 19.32 26.50 44.06
N LEU A 4 19.21 26.98 42.80
CA LEU A 4 19.35 28.37 42.24
C LEU A 4 20.76 28.94 41.93
N PRO A 5 20.90 30.00 41.07
CA PRO A 5 20.21 30.29 39.79
C PRO A 5 21.05 31.01 38.69
N LYS A 6 20.53 30.97 37.45
CA LYS A 6 20.38 32.03 36.40
C LYS A 6 21.37 33.23 36.39
N ARG A 7 22.00 33.49 35.22
CA ARG A 7 21.83 34.72 34.39
C ARG A 7 22.84 34.85 33.23
N ALA A 8 22.26 34.94 32.02
CA ALA A 8 22.57 35.83 30.90
C ALA A 8 24.02 36.03 30.40
N ALA A 9 24.27 35.62 29.15
CA ALA A 9 25.13 36.36 28.22
C ALA A 9 24.71 36.05 26.75
N PRO A 10 24.03 36.96 26.03
CA PRO A 10 23.82 36.87 24.59
C PRO A 10 24.80 37.81 23.88
N ALA A 11 25.98 37.32 23.50
CA ALA A 11 26.98 38.10 22.77
C ALA A 11 27.82 37.20 21.88
N MET A 12 27.18 36.56 20.89
CA MET A 12 27.90 35.98 19.76
C MET A 12 27.01 35.96 18.52
N LEU A 13 26.58 37.17 18.13
CA LEU A 13 26.16 37.44 16.76
C LEU A 13 27.39 37.99 16.03
N LEU A 14 27.54 37.65 14.74
CA LEU A 14 28.33 38.40 13.74
C LEU A 14 29.76 37.89 13.38
N ALA A 15 29.94 36.64 12.93
CA ALA A 15 31.13 36.27 12.14
C ALA A 15 31.06 34.96 11.32
N VAL A 16 29.93 34.57 10.70
CA VAL A 16 29.95 33.48 9.69
C VAL A 16 28.95 33.80 8.57
N CYS A 17 29.32 34.75 7.70
CA CYS A 17 28.58 35.08 6.47
C CYS A 17 29.46 35.02 5.20
N LEU A 18 30.51 34.19 5.15
CA LEU A 18 31.30 34.09 3.92
C LEU A 18 31.84 32.68 3.66
N ALA A 19 30.97 31.82 3.14
CA ALA A 19 31.38 30.71 2.29
C ALA A 19 30.26 30.43 1.30
N VAL A 20 30.31 31.15 0.17
CA VAL A 20 29.73 30.68 -1.08
C VAL A 20 30.37 29.33 -1.39
N VAL A 21 29.58 28.26 -1.39
CA VAL A 21 29.90 27.09 -2.20
C VAL A 21 28.74 26.89 -3.18
N ALA A 22 28.99 27.27 -4.42
CA ALA A 22 28.18 26.89 -5.56
C ALA A 22 28.29 25.37 -5.72
N GLY A 23 27.34 24.63 -5.13
CA GLY A 23 27.14 23.22 -5.45
C GLY A 23 26.44 23.08 -6.79
N PRO A 24 26.71 22.03 -7.58
CA PRO A 24 26.07 21.84 -8.86
C PRO A 24 24.57 21.63 -8.61
N VAL A 25 23.74 22.39 -9.33
CA VAL A 25 22.32 22.05 -9.52
C VAL A 25 22.30 20.80 -10.38
N GLY A 26 22.41 19.64 -9.72
CA GLY A 26 22.15 18.36 -10.35
C GLY A 26 20.68 18.36 -10.76
N ALA A 27 20.42 18.33 -12.05
CA ALA A 27 19.10 18.07 -12.59
C ALA A 27 18.58 16.77 -11.95
N GLN A 28 17.57 16.89 -11.10
CA GLN A 28 16.80 15.75 -10.64
C GLN A 28 15.99 15.28 -11.84
N LEU A 29 16.59 14.36 -12.61
CA LEU A 29 15.82 13.51 -13.51
C LEU A 29 15.05 12.57 -12.59
N SER A 30 13.81 12.96 -12.25
CA SER A 30 12.83 12.01 -11.74
C SER A 30 12.58 11.03 -12.88
N ASP A 31 13.33 9.93 -12.87
CA ASP A 31 12.97 8.74 -13.62
C ASP A 31 11.74 8.16 -12.92
N ASP A 32 10.57 8.75 -13.20
CA ASP A 32 9.27 8.22 -12.81
C ASP A 32 8.96 6.99 -13.71
N GLY A 33 9.90 6.04 -13.73
CA GLY A 33 9.72 4.74 -14.34
C GLY A 33 8.70 3.96 -13.54
N GLU A 34 7.43 4.06 -13.93
CA GLU A 34 6.38 3.25 -13.37
C GLU A 34 6.70 1.77 -13.64
N PHE A 35 6.90 1.00 -12.58
CA PHE A 35 7.08 -0.44 -12.71
C PHE A 35 5.80 -1.02 -13.31
N LEU A 36 5.92 -1.57 -14.52
CA LEU A 36 4.83 -2.31 -15.16
C LEU A 36 4.51 -3.54 -14.31
N ASP A 37 3.30 -3.58 -13.77
CA ASP A 37 2.80 -4.72 -13.00
C ASP A 37 2.65 -5.97 -13.89
N GLY A 38 2.92 -7.12 -13.29
CA GLY A 38 2.84 -8.42 -13.95
C GLY A 38 1.41 -8.95 -14.04
N ILE A 39 1.22 -9.92 -14.94
CA ILE A 39 -0.02 -10.69 -15.05
C ILE A 39 0.19 -12.04 -14.36
N ALA A 40 -0.58 -12.31 -13.31
CA ALA A 40 -0.59 -13.61 -12.64
C ALA A 40 -1.50 -14.62 -13.37
N ALA A 41 -2.63 -14.17 -13.92
CA ALA A 41 -3.55 -15.01 -14.70
C ALA A 41 -4.40 -14.20 -15.68
N VAL A 42 -4.86 -14.84 -16.76
CA VAL A 42 -5.83 -14.29 -17.73
C VAL A 42 -7.17 -15.00 -17.55
N VAL A 43 -8.26 -14.24 -17.43
CA VAL A 43 -9.60 -14.73 -17.07
C VAL A 43 -10.65 -14.15 -18.01
N ASN A 44 -11.06 -14.92 -19.02
CA ASN A 44 -11.92 -14.47 -20.12
C ASN A 44 -11.36 -13.18 -20.76
N ASP A 45 -12.05 -12.07 -20.55
CA ASP A 45 -11.74 -10.74 -21.09
C ASP A 45 -10.94 -9.87 -20.09
N GLY A 46 -10.63 -10.39 -18.90
CA GLY A 46 -9.93 -9.70 -17.81
C GLY A 46 -8.61 -10.38 -17.40
N VAL A 47 -7.88 -9.75 -16.48
CA VAL A 47 -6.59 -10.24 -15.96
C VAL A 47 -6.53 -10.09 -14.44
N VAL A 48 -5.85 -11.03 -13.79
CA VAL A 48 -5.46 -10.94 -12.37
C VAL A 48 -4.01 -10.49 -12.32
N LEU A 49 -3.75 -9.39 -11.62
CA LEU A 49 -2.43 -8.79 -11.51
C LEU A 49 -1.55 -9.50 -10.47
N THR A 50 -0.23 -9.40 -10.63
CA THR A 50 0.72 -9.93 -9.64
C THR A 50 0.62 -9.18 -8.31
N SER A 51 0.50 -7.85 -8.34
CA SER A 51 0.31 -7.04 -7.13
C SER A 51 -0.95 -7.43 -6.34
N GLU A 52 -2.04 -7.76 -7.04
CA GLU A 52 -3.30 -8.16 -6.42
C GLU A 52 -3.16 -9.52 -5.70
N LEU A 53 -2.51 -10.49 -6.34
CA LEU A 53 -2.20 -11.78 -5.73
C LEU A 53 -1.34 -11.61 -4.48
N ASP A 54 -0.31 -10.78 -4.55
CA ASP A 54 0.59 -10.52 -3.42
C ASP A 54 -0.13 -9.82 -2.26
N GLN A 55 -1.00 -8.85 -2.55
CA GLN A 55 -1.79 -8.15 -1.55
C GLN A 55 -2.74 -9.10 -0.81
N GLU A 56 -3.47 -9.94 -1.55
CA GLU A 56 -4.37 -10.93 -0.96
C GLU A 56 -3.59 -12.00 -0.17
N LEU A 57 -2.44 -12.44 -0.66
CA LEU A 57 -1.57 -13.36 0.07
C LEU A 57 -1.08 -12.77 1.39
N ALA A 58 -0.69 -11.50 1.41
CA ALA A 58 -0.28 -10.81 2.62
C ALA A 58 -1.42 -10.77 3.65
N GLY A 59 -2.65 -10.47 3.20
CA GLY A 59 -3.85 -10.47 4.04
C GLY A 59 -4.16 -11.85 4.63
N VAL A 60 -4.14 -12.90 3.80
CA VAL A 60 -4.40 -14.28 4.25
C VAL A 60 -3.33 -14.75 5.22
N ARG A 61 -2.04 -14.49 4.95
CA ARG A 61 -0.94 -14.82 5.88
C ARG A 61 -1.06 -14.08 7.21
N ALA A 62 -1.49 -12.82 7.21
CA ALA A 62 -1.77 -12.08 8.43
C ALA A 62 -2.90 -12.73 9.24
N SER A 63 -3.98 -13.15 8.57
CA SER A 63 -5.12 -13.82 9.21
C SER A 63 -4.75 -15.19 9.80
N ILE A 64 -4.00 -16.02 9.07
CA ILE A 64 -3.50 -17.32 9.57
C ILE A 64 -2.65 -17.14 10.82
N ARG A 65 -1.74 -16.15 10.82
CA ARG A 65 -0.91 -15.81 11.98
C ARG A 65 -1.75 -15.33 13.17
N ALA A 66 -2.76 -14.49 12.93
CA ALA A 66 -3.65 -13.99 13.97
C ALA A 66 -4.49 -15.10 14.62
N GLN A 67 -4.89 -16.11 13.84
CA GLN A 67 -5.68 -17.25 14.31
C GLN A 67 -4.81 -18.38 14.92
N GLY A 68 -3.48 -18.29 14.84
CA GLY A 68 -2.57 -19.33 15.34
C GLY A 68 -2.67 -20.65 14.56
N LEU A 69 -3.17 -20.62 13.31
CA LEU A 69 -3.30 -21.80 12.48
C LEU A 69 -1.95 -22.21 11.89
N ARG A 70 -1.77 -23.50 11.60
CA ARG A 70 -0.60 -23.95 10.82
C ARG A 70 -0.69 -23.39 9.41
N SER A 71 0.37 -22.72 8.97
CA SER A 71 0.49 -22.25 7.60
C SER A 71 0.61 -23.44 6.65
N PRO A 72 -0.21 -23.50 5.58
CA PRO A 72 0.01 -24.41 4.47
C PRO A 72 1.35 -24.13 3.78
N PRO A 73 1.85 -25.04 2.93
CA PRO A 73 2.96 -24.78 2.03
C PRO A 73 2.70 -23.52 1.18
N SER A 74 3.74 -22.71 0.94
CA SER A 74 3.60 -21.43 0.23
C SER A 74 2.97 -21.58 -1.15
N ALA A 75 3.37 -22.59 -1.92
CA ALA A 75 2.85 -22.86 -3.26
C ALA A 75 1.37 -23.26 -3.26
N GLU A 76 0.92 -24.01 -2.24
CA GLU A 76 -0.49 -24.37 -2.11
C GLU A 76 -1.33 -23.16 -1.72
N LEU A 77 -0.83 -22.34 -0.80
CA LEU A 77 -1.51 -21.12 -0.37
C LEU A 77 -1.64 -20.12 -1.53
N GLU A 78 -0.56 -19.91 -2.28
CA GLU A 78 -0.55 -19.06 -3.47
C GLU A 78 -1.57 -19.54 -4.51
N LYS A 79 -1.58 -20.84 -4.81
CA LYS A 79 -2.57 -21.44 -5.70
C LYS A 79 -4.01 -21.20 -5.22
N GLN A 80 -4.28 -21.43 -3.93
CA GLN A 80 -5.62 -21.24 -3.36
C GLN A 80 -6.08 -19.78 -3.45
N VAL A 81 -5.17 -18.83 -3.18
CA VAL A 81 -5.50 -17.40 -3.29
C VAL A 81 -5.73 -17.01 -4.74
N LEU A 82 -4.91 -17.49 -5.67
CA LEU A 82 -5.09 -17.24 -7.10
C LEU A 82 -6.42 -17.79 -7.60
N GLU A 83 -6.79 -19.03 -7.24
CA GLU A 83 -8.08 -19.62 -7.60
C GLU A 83 -9.26 -18.78 -7.08
N ARG A 84 -9.16 -18.26 -5.86
CA ARG A 84 -10.17 -17.37 -5.28
C ARG A 84 -10.26 -16.05 -6.05
N LEU A 85 -9.13 -15.47 -6.45
CA LEU A 85 -9.09 -14.24 -7.25
C LEU A 85 -9.71 -14.45 -8.63
N VAL A 86 -9.38 -15.54 -9.31
CA VAL A 86 -9.98 -15.90 -10.60
C VAL A 86 -11.50 -16.04 -10.47
N LEU A 87 -11.98 -16.73 -9.43
CA LEU A 87 -13.41 -16.90 -9.19
C LEU A 87 -14.12 -15.56 -8.90
N ARG A 88 -13.48 -14.68 -8.12
CA ARG A 88 -13.98 -13.32 -7.86
C ARG A 88 -14.09 -12.52 -9.16
N GLU A 89 -13.08 -12.55 -10.01
CA GLU A 89 -13.06 -11.85 -11.28
C GLU A 89 -14.19 -12.33 -12.21
N ILE A 90 -14.40 -13.65 -12.30
CA ILE A 90 -15.54 -14.22 -13.05
C ILE A 90 -16.89 -13.70 -12.52
N GLN A 91 -17.03 -13.56 -11.20
CA GLN A 91 -18.26 -13.05 -10.60
C GLN A 91 -18.47 -11.56 -10.89
N LEU A 92 -17.40 -10.76 -10.84
CA LEU A 92 -17.46 -9.33 -11.20
C LEU A 92 -17.82 -9.14 -12.66
N GLN A 93 -17.21 -9.90 -13.57
CA GLN A 93 -17.56 -9.89 -14.99
C GLN A 93 -19.04 -10.25 -15.21
N ARG A 94 -19.55 -11.26 -14.48
CA ARG A 94 -20.97 -11.61 -14.54
C ARG A 94 -21.86 -10.48 -14.03
N ALA A 95 -21.51 -9.85 -12.91
CA ALA A 95 -22.26 -8.74 -12.34
C ALA A 95 -22.32 -7.55 -13.31
N SER A 96 -21.18 -7.20 -13.93
CA SER A 96 -21.09 -6.17 -14.96
C SER A 96 -21.96 -6.50 -16.18
N ARG A 97 -21.94 -7.74 -16.67
CA ARG A 97 -22.80 -8.18 -17.79
C ARG A 97 -24.30 -8.11 -17.47
N LEU A 98 -24.68 -8.20 -16.20
CA LEU A 98 -26.06 -8.06 -15.73
C LEU A 98 -26.44 -6.60 -15.41
N GLY A 99 -25.53 -5.65 -15.56
CA GLY A 99 -25.75 -4.24 -15.21
C GLY A 99 -25.87 -4.00 -13.70
N ILE A 100 -25.26 -4.86 -12.87
CA ILE A 100 -25.25 -4.69 -11.42
C ILE A 100 -24.12 -3.70 -11.06
N GLU A 101 -24.50 -2.50 -10.66
CA GLU A 101 -23.60 -1.47 -10.14
C GLU A 101 -24.00 -1.07 -8.72
N ILE A 102 -23.01 -0.74 -7.89
CA ILE A 102 -23.23 -0.33 -6.50
C ILE A 102 -23.04 1.19 -6.42
N SER A 103 -24.06 1.90 -5.95
CA SER A 103 -23.99 3.35 -5.77
C SER A 103 -23.26 3.75 -4.49
N ASP A 104 -22.67 4.94 -4.46
CA ASP A 104 -21.96 5.44 -3.28
C ASP A 104 -22.85 5.51 -2.04
N GLU A 105 -24.15 5.82 -2.21
CA GLU A 105 -25.10 5.81 -1.10
C GLU A 105 -25.31 4.40 -0.55
N GLN A 106 -25.25 3.36 -1.40
CA GLN A 106 -25.30 1.97 -0.97
C GLN A 106 -24.03 1.58 -0.20
N VAL A 107 -22.85 2.00 -0.66
CA VAL A 107 -21.56 1.77 0.04
C VAL A 107 -21.56 2.46 1.41
N ASN A 108 -21.93 3.73 1.46
CA ASN A 108 -21.98 4.50 2.71
C ASN A 108 -22.95 3.89 3.73
N ARG A 109 -24.12 3.42 3.27
CA ARG A 109 -25.04 2.66 4.13
C ARG A 109 -24.42 1.36 4.64
N ALA A 110 -23.71 0.62 3.79
CA ALA A 110 -23.06 -0.64 4.17
C ALA A 110 -21.97 -0.44 5.24
N LEU A 111 -21.15 0.61 5.10
CA LEU A 111 -20.10 0.94 6.07
C LEU A 111 -20.67 1.30 7.45
N GLY A 112 -21.84 1.95 7.50
CA GLY A 112 -22.54 2.24 8.75
C GLY A 112 -22.98 1.01 9.56
N PHE A 113 -22.98 -0.19 8.97
CA PHE A 113 -23.30 -1.45 9.68
C PHE A 113 -22.07 -2.20 10.21
N VAL A 114 -20.86 -1.87 9.74
CA VAL A 114 -19.61 -2.59 10.08
C VAL A 114 -18.76 -1.81 11.11
N ALA A 115 -19.13 -0.56 11.41
CA ALA A 115 -18.53 0.29 12.45
C ALA A 115 -19.24 0.15 13.80
#